data_AF-A0A2A3MN70-F1
#
_entry.id   AF-A0A2A3MN70-F1
#
_cell.length_a   1.000
_cell.length_b   1.000
_cell.length_c   1.000
_cell.angle_alpha   90.00
_cell.angle_beta   90.00
_cell.angle_gamma   90.00
#
_symmetry.space_group_name_H-M   'P 1'
#
loop_
_entity.id
_entity.type
_entity.pdbx_description
1 polymer ?
#
loop_
_entity_poly.entity_id
_entity_poly.type
_entity_poly.pdbx_seq_one_letter_code
_entity_poly.pdbx_strand_id
1 'polypeptide(L)'
;MVWFLFAAVAALAIMQPILRSQAEQAGYEKGLAAGQAECQRQTIDELTVLITSSQYLVGKAHDVSQQLTVSTTARMQADQKSTQELSDALALTADERAQCRFDDDSMRHTAAARDRAAAAAAGGIGGAVPAASGDE
;
A
#
# COMPACT_ATOMS: atom_id res chain seq x y z
N MET A 1 53.90 -65.53 33.10
CA MET A 1 53.37 -64.23 33.54
C MET A 1 53.44 -63.15 32.45
N VAL A 2 54.51 -63.05 31.65
CA VAL A 2 54.69 -62.02 30.62
C VAL A 2 53.69 -62.07 29.45
N TRP A 3 53.20 -63.27 29.07
CA TRP A 3 52.26 -63.45 27.95
C TRP A 3 50.88 -62.81 28.19
N PHE A 4 50.37 -62.86 29.43
CA PHE A 4 49.09 -62.23 29.78
C PHE A 4 49.15 -60.70 29.78
N LEU A 5 50.31 -60.11 30.09
CA LEU A 5 50.52 -58.66 30.03
C LEU A 5 50.54 -58.16 28.58
N PHE A 6 51.13 -58.91 27.64
CA PHE A 6 51.10 -58.56 26.21
C PHE A 6 49.67 -58.66 25.63
N ALA A 7 48.87 -59.65 26.04
CA ALA A 7 47.49 -59.78 25.59
C ALA A 7 46.61 -58.61 26.07
N ALA A 8 46.79 -58.15 27.31
CA ALA A 8 46.05 -57.02 27.87
C ALA A 8 46.39 -55.68 27.18
N VAL A 9 47.67 -55.45 26.86
CA VAL A 9 48.10 -54.24 26.15
C VAL A 9 47.61 -54.23 24.70
N ALA A 10 47.61 -55.39 24.02
CA ALA A 10 47.06 -55.52 22.69
C ALA A 10 45.54 -55.24 22.65
N ALA A 11 44.79 -55.75 23.63
CA ALA A 11 43.35 -55.49 23.72
C ALA A 11 43.02 -54.00 23.96
N LEU A 12 43.78 -53.32 24.82
CA LEU A 12 43.61 -51.87 25.05
C LEU A 12 43.94 -51.03 23.80
N ALA A 13 44.98 -51.42 23.05
CA ALA A 13 45.39 -50.72 21.84
C ALA A 13 44.35 -50.82 20.71
N ILE A 14 43.61 -51.93 20.64
CA ILE A 14 42.55 -52.13 19.65
C ILE A 14 41.22 -51.48 20.08
N MET A 15 40.98 -51.34 21.39
CA MET A 15 39.72 -50.81 21.91
C MET A 15 39.61 -49.27 21.85
N GLN A 16 40.73 -48.54 21.94
CA GLN A 16 40.75 -47.07 21.82
C GLN A 16 40.27 -46.51 20.47
N PRO A 17 40.66 -47.03 19.28
CA PRO A 17 40.20 -46.48 18.01
C PRO A 17 38.70 -46.71 17.77
N ILE A 18 38.14 -47.82 18.26
CA ILE A 18 36.71 -48.15 18.11
C ILE A 18 35.82 -47.14 18.85
N LEU A 19 36.24 -46.73 20.06
CA LEU A 19 35.49 -45.73 20.84
C LEU A 19 35.49 -44.34 20.17
N ARG A 20 36.57 -43.98 19.48
CA ARG A 20 36.66 -42.71 18.74
C ARG A 20 35.78 -42.70 17.49
N SER A 21 35.77 -43.78 16.72
CA SER A 21 34.94 -43.85 15.49
C SER A 21 33.44 -43.81 15.79
N GLN A 22 33.01 -44.43 16.90
CA GLN A 22 31.61 -44.37 17.33
C GLN A 22 31.18 -42.97 17.76
N ALA A 23 32.10 -42.21 18.40
CA ALA A 23 31.83 -40.83 18.78
C ALA A 23 31.72 -39.90 17.55
N GLU A 24 32.52 -40.13 16.51
CA GLU A 24 32.45 -39.37 15.26
C GLU A 24 31.13 -39.61 14.50
N GLN A 25 30.68 -40.86 14.41
CA GLN A 25 29.42 -41.21 13.77
C GLN A 25 28.22 -40.64 14.54
N ALA A 26 28.21 -40.79 15.87
CA ALA A 26 27.16 -40.23 16.71
C ALA A 26 27.15 -38.68 16.68
N GLY A 27 28.32 -38.04 16.52
CA GLY A 27 28.42 -36.60 16.33
C GLY A 27 27.89 -36.14 14.98
N TYR A 28 28.18 -36.88 13.91
CA TYR A 28 27.73 -36.59 12.56
C TYR A 28 26.20 -36.67 12.43
N GLU A 29 25.57 -37.73 12.95
CA GLU A 29 24.11 -37.88 12.92
C GLU A 29 23.40 -36.78 13.72
N LYS A 30 23.94 -36.45 14.90
CA LYS A 30 23.43 -35.33 15.72
C LYS A 30 23.56 -33.99 15.00
N GLY A 31 24.69 -33.76 14.33
CA GLY A 31 24.92 -32.57 13.53
C GLY A 31 23.97 -32.46 12.34
N LEU A 32 23.70 -33.57 11.66
CA LEU A 32 22.75 -33.63 10.54
C LEU A 32 21.32 -33.32 11.02
N ALA A 33 20.89 -33.94 12.12
CA ALA A 33 19.58 -33.69 12.71
C ALA A 33 19.43 -32.24 13.22
N ALA A 34 20.48 -31.69 13.85
CA ALA A 34 20.49 -30.29 14.29
C ALA A 34 20.43 -29.31 13.11
N GLY A 35 21.17 -29.58 12.02
CA GLY A 35 21.13 -28.77 10.80
C GLY A 35 19.77 -28.82 10.10
N GLN A 36 19.14 -29.99 10.05
CA GLN A 36 17.77 -30.13 9.52
C GLN A 36 16.74 -29.38 10.38
N ALA A 37 16.86 -29.48 11.71
CA ALA A 37 15.99 -28.75 12.62
C ALA A 37 16.14 -27.23 12.46
N GLU A 38 17.36 -26.73 12.32
CA GLU A 38 17.61 -25.29 12.12
C GLU A 38 17.04 -24.79 10.79
N CYS A 39 17.20 -25.55 9.70
CA CYS A 39 16.62 -25.23 8.39
C CYS A 39 15.07 -25.17 8.45
N GLN A 40 14.47 -26.12 9.17
CA GLN A 40 13.01 -26.11 9.40
C GLN A 40 12.58 -24.91 10.23
N ARG A 41 13.33 -24.54 11.28
CA ARG A 41 13.04 -23.35 12.09
C ARG A 41 13.10 -22.06 11.28
N GLN A 42 14.14 -21.89 10.47
CA GLN A 42 14.29 -20.71 9.60
C GLN A 42 13.12 -20.59 8.62
N THR A 43 12.70 -21.70 8.02
CA THR A 43 11.54 -21.73 7.11
C THR A 43 10.24 -21.35 7.83
N ILE A 44 10.03 -21.86 9.04
CA ILE A 44 8.85 -21.53 9.86
C ILE A 44 8.86 -20.07 10.29
N ASP A 45 10.02 -19.53 10.66
CA ASP A 45 10.16 -18.13 11.07
C ASP A 45 9.89 -17.18 9.90
N GLU A 46 10.42 -17.47 8.71
CA GLU A 46 10.16 -16.69 7.50
C GLU A 46 8.67 -16.72 7.13
N LEU A 47 8.04 -17.90 7.17
CA LEU A 47 6.62 -18.03 6.90
C LEU A 47 5.77 -17.27 7.94
N THR A 48 6.20 -17.30 9.21
CA THR A 48 5.53 -16.57 10.29
C THR A 48 5.59 -15.06 10.04
N VAL A 49 6.77 -14.53 9.68
CA VAL A 49 6.93 -13.11 9.32
C VAL A 49 6.03 -12.74 8.14
N LEU A 50 5.98 -13.57 7.11
CA LEU A 50 5.11 -13.33 5.95
C LEU A 50 3.63 -13.32 6.34
N ILE A 51 3.18 -14.27 7.16
CA ILE A 51 1.79 -14.36 7.64
C ILE A 51 1.44 -13.13 8.49
N THR A 52 2.29 -12.76 9.45
CA THR A 52 2.07 -11.60 10.32
C THR A 52 2.03 -10.31 9.51
N SER A 53 2.93 -10.14 8.54
CA SER A 53 2.93 -8.98 7.66
C SER A 53 1.64 -8.93 6.82
N SER A 54 1.20 -10.05 6.27
CA SER A 54 -0.03 -10.14 5.46
C SER A 54 -1.27 -9.79 6.30
N GLN A 55 -1.37 -10.29 7.53
CA GLN A 55 -2.46 -9.95 8.45
C GLN A 55 -2.47 -8.46 8.79
N TYR A 56 -1.30 -7.86 9.03
CA TYR A 56 -1.18 -6.43 9.26
C TYR A 56 -1.63 -5.60 8.06
N LEU A 57 -1.20 -5.98 6.84
CA LEU A 57 -1.62 -5.30 5.61
C LEU A 57 -3.13 -5.42 5.39
N VAL A 58 -3.73 -6.59 5.61
CA VAL A 58 -5.17 -6.82 5.49
C VAL A 58 -5.96 -5.98 6.51
N GLY A 59 -5.52 -5.94 7.77
CA GLY A 59 -6.13 -5.10 8.80
C GLY A 59 -6.10 -3.62 8.42
N LYS A 60 -4.93 -3.13 7.98
CA LYS A 60 -4.77 -1.74 7.55
C LYS A 60 -5.61 -1.40 6.32
N ALA A 61 -5.71 -2.31 5.35
CA ALA A 61 -6.55 -2.13 4.17
C ALA A 61 -8.04 -2.08 4.54
N HIS A 62 -8.47 -2.93 5.48
CA HIS A 62 -9.83 -2.90 6.00
C HIS A 62 -10.15 -1.57 6.69
N ASP A 63 -9.26 -1.09 7.57
CA ASP A 63 -9.44 0.18 8.28
C ASP A 63 -9.51 1.38 7.31
N VAL A 64 -8.62 1.43 6.33
CA VAL A 64 -8.64 2.47 5.28
C VAL A 64 -9.93 2.39 4.47
N SER A 65 -10.40 1.19 4.13
CA SER A 65 -11.65 0.99 3.37
C SER A 65 -12.87 1.46 4.16
N GLN A 66 -12.89 1.22 5.47
CA GLN A 66 -13.94 1.71 6.35
C GLN A 66 -13.94 3.24 6.41
N GLN A 67 -12.77 3.86 6.62
CA GLN A 67 -12.64 5.31 6.65
C GLN A 67 -13.05 5.95 5.32
N LEU A 68 -12.68 5.35 4.19
CA LEU A 68 -13.08 5.80 2.87
C LEU A 68 -14.60 5.72 2.68
N THR A 69 -15.22 4.63 3.12
CA THR A 69 -16.68 4.44 3.04
C THR A 69 -17.42 5.51 3.85
N VAL A 70 -16.95 5.80 5.06
CA VAL A 70 -17.51 6.86 5.92
C VAL A 70 -17.37 8.23 5.25
N SER A 71 -16.17 8.55 4.76
CA SER A 71 -15.90 9.83 4.08
C SER A 71 -16.77 10.00 2.82
N THR A 72 -16.87 8.96 2.00
CA THR A 72 -17.69 8.97 0.78
C THR A 72 -19.17 9.14 1.12
N THR A 73 -19.67 8.46 2.15
CA THR A 73 -21.06 8.59 2.58
C THR A 73 -21.36 10.00 3.09
N ALA A 74 -20.48 10.56 3.93
CA ALA A 74 -20.63 11.92 4.42
C ALA A 74 -20.62 12.94 3.26
N ARG A 75 -19.74 12.74 2.28
CA ARG A 75 -19.68 13.59 1.08
C ARG A 75 -20.94 13.49 0.24
N MET A 76 -21.43 12.28 -0.04
CA MET A 76 -22.68 12.08 -0.78
C MET A 76 -23.88 12.74 -0.09
N GLN A 77 -23.95 12.68 1.25
CA GLN A 77 -25.03 13.36 1.99
C GLN A 77 -24.92 14.88 1.89
N ALA A 78 -23.71 15.43 2.02
CA ALA A 78 -23.49 16.86 1.86
C ALA A 78 -23.83 17.33 0.44
N ASP A 79 -23.42 16.58 -0.59
CA ASP A 79 -23.69 16.90 -2.00
C ASP A 79 -25.19 16.81 -2.31
N GLN A 80 -25.90 15.79 -1.78
CA GLN A 80 -27.36 15.67 -1.91
C GLN A 80 -28.07 16.87 -1.28
N LYS A 81 -27.70 17.23 -0.06
CA LYS A 81 -28.27 18.38 0.64
C LYS A 81 -28.01 19.68 -0.12
N SER A 82 -26.77 19.92 -0.54
CA SER A 82 -26.42 21.12 -1.30
C SER A 82 -27.15 21.18 -2.64
N THR A 83 -27.26 20.05 -3.36
CA THR A 83 -28.03 19.98 -4.61
C THR A 83 -29.50 20.32 -4.37
N GLN A 84 -30.09 19.83 -3.28
CA GLN A 84 -31.46 20.14 -2.91
C GLN A 84 -31.62 21.64 -2.59
N GLU A 85 -30.76 22.20 -1.74
CA GLU A 85 -30.80 23.63 -1.38
C GLU A 85 -30.62 24.53 -2.61
N LEU A 86 -29.70 24.18 -3.51
CA LEU A 86 -29.52 24.90 -4.78
C LEU A 86 -30.74 24.77 -5.68
N SER A 87 -31.30 23.56 -5.81
CA SER A 87 -32.51 23.32 -6.61
C SER A 87 -33.71 24.10 -6.07
N ASP A 88 -33.86 24.18 -4.76
CA ASP A 88 -34.91 24.94 -4.08
C ASP A 88 -34.71 26.45 -4.29
N ALA A 89 -33.48 26.95 -4.14
CA ALA A 89 -33.14 28.35 -4.40
C ALA A 89 -33.38 28.74 -5.87
N LEU A 90 -33.03 27.84 -6.79
CA LEU A 90 -33.36 27.98 -8.21
C LEU A 90 -34.89 28.00 -8.38
N ALA A 91 -35.64 27.07 -7.80
CA ALA A 91 -37.09 27.03 -7.92
C ALA A 91 -37.76 28.33 -7.42
N LEU A 92 -37.29 28.89 -6.31
CA LEU A 92 -37.78 30.17 -5.76
C LEU A 92 -37.55 31.36 -6.72
N THR A 93 -36.44 31.33 -7.47
CA THR A 93 -36.07 32.38 -8.45
C THR A 93 -36.49 32.01 -9.88
N ALA A 94 -37.31 30.98 -10.06
CA ALA A 94 -37.72 30.51 -11.39
C ALA A 94 -38.52 31.57 -12.17
N ASP A 95 -39.40 32.30 -11.49
CA ASP A 95 -40.21 33.36 -12.10
C ASP A 95 -39.37 34.57 -12.51
N GLU A 96 -38.29 34.86 -11.77
CA GLU A 96 -37.31 35.90 -12.14
C GLU A 96 -36.53 35.50 -13.41
N ARG A 97 -36.24 34.20 -13.55
CA ARG A 97 -35.59 33.61 -14.73
C ARG A 97 -36.53 33.43 -15.93
N ALA A 98 -37.84 33.51 -15.75
CA ALA A 98 -38.83 33.43 -16.83
C ALA A 98 -38.66 34.55 -17.87
N GLN A 99 -37.96 35.63 -17.52
CA GLN A 99 -37.58 36.70 -18.45
C GLN A 99 -36.48 36.28 -19.46
N CYS A 100 -35.96 35.04 -19.39
CA CYS A 100 -34.93 34.49 -20.27
C CYS A 100 -33.68 35.38 -20.41
N ARG A 101 -33.40 36.20 -19.41
CA ARG A 101 -32.27 37.12 -19.40
C ARG A 101 -31.26 36.64 -18.38
N PHE A 102 -30.04 36.35 -18.84
CA PHE A 102 -28.90 36.14 -17.96
C PHE A 102 -28.61 37.43 -17.19
N ASP A 103 -28.19 37.32 -15.94
CA ASP A 103 -27.81 38.49 -15.15
C ASP A 103 -26.64 39.25 -15.81
N ASP A 104 -26.49 40.53 -15.47
CA ASP A 104 -25.52 41.40 -16.12
C ASP A 104 -24.07 40.95 -15.87
N ASP A 105 -23.77 40.27 -14.76
CA ASP A 105 -22.43 39.75 -14.47
C ASP A 105 -22.12 38.52 -15.32
N SER A 106 -23.06 37.58 -15.46
CA SER A 106 -22.93 36.46 -16.41
C SER A 106 -22.68 36.95 -17.85
N MET A 107 -23.38 38.00 -18.27
CA MET A 107 -23.18 38.61 -19.58
C MET A 107 -21.84 39.36 -19.69
N ARG A 108 -21.37 40.03 -18.64
CA ARG A 108 -20.03 40.63 -18.56
C ARG A 108 -18.92 39.60 -18.69
N HIS A 109 -19.01 38.49 -17.97
CA HIS A 109 -18.01 37.42 -18.04
C HIS A 109 -17.95 36.80 -19.45
N THR A 110 -19.12 36.60 -20.07
CA THR A 110 -19.22 36.11 -21.44
C THR A 110 -18.62 37.10 -22.44
N ALA A 111 -18.90 38.40 -22.30
CA ALA A 111 -18.33 39.44 -23.16
C ALA A 111 -16.80 39.50 -23.01
N ALA A 112 -16.29 39.53 -21.78
CA ALA A 112 -14.85 39.53 -21.52
C ALA A 112 -14.16 38.27 -22.09
N ALA A 113 -14.81 37.10 -22.02
CA ALA A 113 -14.29 35.89 -22.64
C ALA A 113 -14.24 35.98 -24.17
N ARG A 114 -15.27 36.56 -24.80
CA ARG A 114 -15.30 36.80 -26.24
C ARG A 114 -14.19 37.76 -26.67
N ASP A 115 -13.95 38.83 -25.92
CA ASP A 115 -12.90 39.80 -26.24
C ASP A 115 -11.51 39.16 -26.14
N ARG A 116 -11.26 38.33 -25.12
CA ARG A 116 -10.01 37.56 -25.01
C ARG A 116 -9.85 36.57 -26.16
N ALA A 117 -10.92 35.89 -26.56
CA ALA A 117 -10.89 34.97 -27.70
C ALA A 117 -10.61 35.71 -29.02
N ALA A 118 -11.21 36.88 -29.22
CA ALA A 118 -10.95 37.72 -30.40
C ALA A 118 -9.51 38.24 -30.42
N ALA A 119 -8.98 38.68 -29.27
CA ALA A 119 -7.59 39.12 -29.15
C ALA A 119 -6.59 37.96 -29.38
N ALA A 120 -6.88 36.76 -28.88
CA ALA A 120 -6.08 35.57 -29.14
C ALA A 120 -6.10 35.18 -30.63
N ALA A 121 -7.27 35.24 -31.28
CA ALA A 121 -7.41 34.95 -32.71
C ALA A 121 -6.70 36.00 -33.59
N ALA A 122 -6.72 37.28 -33.18
CA ALA A 122 -6.02 38.36 -33.87
C ALA A 122 -4.49 38.28 -33.71
N GLY A 123 -4.00 37.64 -32.64
CA GLY A 123 -2.56 37.45 -32.39
C GLY A 123 -1.87 36.43 -33.30
N GLY A 124 -2.62 35.66 -34.11
CA GLY A 124 -2.08 34.64 -35.01
C GLY A 124 -1.62 33.35 -34.31
N ILE A 125 -1.29 32.30 -35.09
CA ILE A 125 -0.80 31.02 -34.56
C ILE A 125 0.59 31.26 -33.92
N GLY A 126 0.62 31.40 -32.59
CA GLY A 126 1.81 31.70 -31.79
C GLY A 126 1.67 32.95 -30.90
N GLY A 127 0.60 33.74 -31.05
CA GLY A 127 0.31 34.88 -30.18
C GLY A 127 -0.10 34.46 -28.77
N ALA A 128 0.29 35.24 -27.75
CA ALA A 128 -0.06 34.98 -26.36
C ALA A 128 -1.57 35.11 -26.14
N VAL A 129 -2.19 34.09 -25.51
CA VAL A 129 -3.60 34.14 -25.12
C VAL A 129 -3.74 35.10 -23.93
N PRO A 130 -4.60 36.13 -23.99
CA PRO A 130 -4.81 37.03 -22.87
C PRO A 130 -5.31 36.28 -21.63
N ALA A 131 -4.70 36.55 -20.47
CA ALA A 131 -5.06 35.90 -19.21
C ALA A 131 -6.51 36.23 -18.80
N ALA A 132 -7.20 35.26 -18.20
CA ALA A 132 -8.46 35.52 -17.53
C ALA A 132 -8.17 36.22 -16.19
N SER A 133 -8.57 37.48 -16.04
CA SER A 133 -8.62 38.14 -14.74
C SER A 133 -9.86 37.64 -14.01
N GLY A 134 -9.66 36.76 -13.03
CA GLY A 134 -10.65 36.46 -12.01
C GLY A 134 -10.43 37.43 -10.86
N ASP A 135 -11.16 38.54 -10.86
CA ASP A 135 -11.36 39.29 -9.63
C ASP A 135 -12.55 38.62 -8.93
N GLU A 136 -12.24 37.95 -7.81
CA GLU A 136 -13.20 37.35 -6.86
C GLU A 136 -13.97 38.43 -6.09
#